data_AF-A0A924Y1G5-F1
#
_entry.id   AF-A0A924Y1G5-F1
#
_cell.length_a   1.000
_cell.length_b   1.000
_cell.length_c   1.000
_cell.angle_alpha   90.00
_cell.angle_beta   90.00
_cell.angle_gamma   90.00
#
_symmetry.space_group_name_H-M   'P 1'
#
loop_
_entity.id
_entity.type
_entity.pdbx_description
1 polymer ?
#
loop_
_entity_poly.entity_id
_entity_poly.type
_entity_poly.pdbx_seq_one_letter_code
_entity_poly.pdbx_strand_id
1 'polypeptide(L)'
;DEGGKIGVLVEVSGGEDKEALATLAREIALHVSSSNPMVLSEEDVPADVIAKEREIFAAQAANDPKMAGKPEAAINAMVNGRVRVFLEESVLLKQSYVRDPAITIADLVKKTPGASVVRFVRYKLGETIADAAGTEGEVAA
;
A
#
# COMPACT_ATOMS: atom_id res chain seq x y z
N ASP A 1 1.30 23.35 -5.84
CA ASP A 1 2.68 22.87 -5.99
C ASP A 1 3.06 22.12 -4.72
N GLU A 2 2.99 20.79 -4.72
CA GLU A 2 3.26 19.94 -3.54
C GLU A 2 4.76 19.63 -3.37
N GLY A 3 5.61 20.13 -4.27
CA GLY A 3 7.03 19.78 -4.42
C GLY A 3 7.98 20.10 -3.26
N GLY A 4 7.47 20.47 -2.09
CA GLY A 4 8.27 20.70 -0.88
C GLY A 4 7.70 20.09 0.40
N LYS A 5 6.64 19.28 0.33
CA LYS A 5 5.94 18.76 1.52
C LYS A 5 6.14 17.27 1.76
N ILE A 6 6.73 16.51 0.84
CA ILE A 6 6.90 15.06 0.99
C ILE A 6 8.38 14.70 0.91
N GLY A 7 8.86 13.92 1.89
CA GLY A 7 10.19 13.33 1.89
C GLY A 7 10.09 11.80 1.93
N VAL A 8 10.87 11.12 1.11
CA VAL A 8 10.88 9.64 1.06
C VAL A 8 12.31 9.13 1.13
N LEU A 9 12.53 8.12 1.96
CA LEU A 9 13.76 7.35 2.03
C LEU A 9 13.44 5.89 1.69
N VAL A 10 14.25 5.29 0.82
CA VAL A 10 14.13 3.88 0.44
C VAL A 10 15.50 3.23 0.57
N GLU A 11 15.54 2.09 1.25
CA GLU A 11 16.71 1.24 1.33
C GLU A 11 16.55 0.06 0.38
N VAL A 12 17.51 -0.09 -0.52
CA VAL A 12 17.63 -1.24 -1.43
C VAL A 12 18.93 -1.97 -1.14
N SER A 13 18.93 -3.29 -1.32
CA SER A 13 20.10 -4.15 -1.11
C SER A 13 20.32 -5.11 -2.28
N GLY A 14 21.52 -5.70 -2.33
CA GLY A 14 21.90 -6.62 -3.40
C GLY A 14 22.19 -5.89 -4.72
N GLY A 15 22.13 -6.62 -5.83
CA GLY A 15 22.47 -6.14 -7.18
C GLY A 15 23.97 -5.82 -7.37
N GLU A 16 24.50 -6.08 -8.57
CA GLU A 16 25.90 -5.76 -8.91
C GLU A 16 26.04 -4.40 -9.59
N ASP A 17 25.02 -4.01 -10.36
CA ASP A 17 24.98 -2.73 -11.07
C ASP A 17 24.44 -1.62 -10.16
N LYS A 18 25.35 -0.75 -9.70
CA LYS A 18 25.04 0.39 -8.83
C LYS A 18 24.15 1.43 -9.49
N GLU A 19 24.25 1.63 -10.80
CA GLU A 19 23.43 2.61 -11.52
C GLU A 19 22.00 2.09 -11.67
N ALA A 20 21.84 0.79 -11.97
CA ALA A 20 20.54 0.14 -11.97
C ALA A 20 19.87 0.18 -10.59
N LEU A 21 20.61 -0.10 -9.51
CA LEU A 21 20.10 0.01 -8.14
C LEU A 21 19.69 1.44 -7.78
N ALA A 22 20.50 2.44 -8.14
CA ALA A 22 20.18 3.84 -7.90
C ALA A 22 18.91 4.26 -8.67
N THR A 23 18.73 3.77 -9.88
CA THR A 23 17.52 3.99 -10.69
C THR A 23 16.31 3.33 -10.04
N LEU A 24 16.41 2.06 -9.64
CA LEU A 24 15.36 1.34 -8.94
C LEU A 24 14.93 2.07 -7.66
N ALA A 25 15.89 2.47 -6.82
CA ALA A 25 15.61 3.17 -5.57
C ALA A 25 14.88 4.50 -5.82
N ARG A 26 15.27 5.25 -6.86
CA ARG A 26 14.60 6.51 -7.24
C ARG A 26 13.17 6.28 -7.71
N GLU A 27 12.94 5.27 -8.54
CA GLU A 27 11.59 4.96 -9.03
C GLU A 27 10.66 4.47 -7.92
N ILE A 28 11.17 3.68 -6.97
CA ILE A 28 10.41 3.28 -5.79
C ILE A 28 10.15 4.47 -4.87
N ALA A 29 11.14 5.34 -4.65
CA ALA A 29 10.95 6.54 -3.82
C ALA A 29 9.87 7.47 -4.41
N LEU A 30 9.88 7.65 -5.73
CA LEU A 30 8.84 8.39 -6.43
C LEU A 30 7.48 7.71 -6.27
N HIS A 31 7.41 6.40 -6.44
CA HIS A 31 6.17 5.65 -6.27
C HIS A 31 5.61 5.83 -4.85
N VAL A 32 6.41 5.54 -3.82
CA VAL A 32 6.05 5.69 -2.40
C VAL A 32 5.57 7.12 -2.11
N SER A 33 6.21 8.14 -2.68
CA SER A 33 5.80 9.53 -2.48
C SER A 33 4.34 9.78 -2.88
N SER A 34 3.90 9.14 -3.97
CA SER A 34 2.58 9.27 -4.57
C SER A 34 1.55 8.28 -4.04
N SER A 35 1.94 7.03 -3.76
CA SER A 35 1.02 5.94 -3.42
C SER A 35 0.81 5.72 -1.92
N ASN A 36 1.69 6.26 -1.06
CA ASN A 36 1.61 6.14 0.41
C ASN A 36 1.32 4.70 0.92
N PRO A 37 2.12 3.69 0.54
CA PRO A 37 1.96 2.34 1.06
C PRO A 37 2.12 2.30 2.57
N MET A 38 1.36 1.43 3.23
CA MET A 38 1.42 1.20 4.67
C MET A 38 2.62 0.33 5.05
N VAL A 39 2.88 -0.73 4.28
CA VAL A 39 3.92 -1.71 4.58
C VAL A 39 4.64 -2.20 3.33
N LEU A 40 5.77 -2.89 3.50
CA LEU A 40 6.57 -3.39 2.38
C LEU A 40 5.94 -4.63 1.75
N SER A 41 5.68 -5.66 2.55
CA SER A 41 5.15 -6.96 2.13
C SER A 41 3.87 -7.32 2.88
N GLU A 42 3.14 -8.35 2.42
CA GLU A 42 1.88 -8.76 3.06
C GLU A 42 2.06 -9.27 4.49
N GLU A 43 3.19 -9.90 4.76
CA GLU A 43 3.57 -10.44 6.07
C GLU A 43 3.79 -9.36 7.12
N ASP A 44 4.06 -8.12 6.69
CA ASP A 44 4.19 -6.95 7.56
C ASP A 44 2.83 -6.34 7.94
N VAL A 45 1.72 -6.76 7.30
CA VAL A 45 0.39 -6.21 7.60
C VAL A 45 -0.08 -6.71 8.97
N PRO A 46 -0.40 -5.82 9.93
CA PRO A 46 -0.91 -6.24 11.22
C PRO A 46 -2.25 -6.99 11.10
N ALA A 47 -2.38 -8.11 11.82
CA ALA A 47 -3.55 -8.97 11.73
C ALA A 47 -4.85 -8.27 12.16
N ASP A 48 -4.76 -7.34 13.11
CA ASP A 48 -5.85 -6.50 13.58
C ASP A 48 -6.32 -5.50 12.51
N VAL A 49 -5.41 -4.96 11.69
CA VAL A 49 -5.76 -4.11 10.54
C VAL A 49 -6.59 -4.91 9.53
N ILE A 50 -6.15 -6.12 9.16
CA ILE A 50 -6.88 -6.98 8.22
C ILE A 50 -8.27 -7.34 8.77
N ALA A 51 -8.35 -7.68 10.06
CA ALA A 51 -9.61 -8.01 10.70
C ALA A 51 -10.59 -6.82 10.69
N LYS A 52 -10.09 -5.63 11.07
CA LYS A 52 -10.89 -4.39 11.08
C LYS A 52 -11.39 -4.02 9.68
N GLU A 53 -10.52 -4.05 8.67
CA GLU A 53 -10.93 -3.76 7.28
C GLU A 53 -11.95 -4.77 6.78
N ARG A 54 -11.79 -6.05 7.12
CA ARG A 54 -12.77 -7.09 6.78
C ARG A 54 -14.14 -6.83 7.40
N GLU A 55 -14.18 -6.41 8.67
CA GLU A 55 -15.42 -6.02 9.35
C GLU A 55 -16.08 -4.81 8.67
N ILE A 56 -15.29 -3.80 8.31
CA ILE A 56 -15.76 -2.61 7.58
C ILE A 56 -16.37 -3.03 6.24
N PHE A 57 -15.70 -3.87 5.47
CA PHE A 57 -16.22 -4.35 4.19
C PHE A 57 -17.45 -5.25 4.33
N ALA A 58 -17.52 -6.05 5.39
CA ALA A 58 -18.72 -6.83 5.70
C ALA A 58 -19.91 -5.93 6.04
N ALA A 59 -19.70 -4.89 6.83
CA ALA A 59 -20.72 -3.89 7.14
C ALA A 59 -21.15 -3.11 5.88
N GLN A 60 -20.21 -2.75 5.00
CA GLN A 60 -20.51 -2.13 3.70
C GLN A 60 -21.36 -3.06 2.83
N ALA A 61 -21.01 -4.35 2.75
CA ALA A 61 -21.75 -5.33 1.97
C ALA A 61 -23.17 -5.58 2.53
N ALA A 62 -23.34 -5.59 3.85
CA ALA A 62 -24.65 -5.74 4.49
C ALA A 62 -25.59 -4.55 4.20
N ASN A 63 -25.03 -3.35 4.05
CA ASN A 63 -25.78 -2.13 3.77
C ASN A 63 -25.93 -1.82 2.26
N ASP A 64 -25.27 -2.56 1.37
CA ASP A 64 -25.38 -2.37 -0.08
C ASP A 64 -26.69 -2.96 -0.62
N PRO A 65 -27.60 -2.15 -1.19
CA PRO A 65 -28.85 -2.64 -1.77
C PRO A 65 -28.66 -3.69 -2.87
N LYS A 66 -27.50 -3.69 -3.56
CA LYS A 66 -27.16 -4.70 -4.59
C LYS A 66 -26.83 -6.07 -3.99
N MET A 67 -26.62 -6.14 -2.69
CA MET A 67 -26.33 -7.37 -1.96
C MET A 67 -27.54 -7.90 -1.18
N ALA A 68 -28.60 -7.09 -1.05
CA ALA A 68 -29.86 -7.50 -0.45
C ALA A 68 -30.43 -8.75 -1.14
N GLY A 69 -30.69 -9.80 -0.37
CA GLY A 69 -31.24 -11.06 -0.87
C GLY A 69 -30.24 -11.96 -1.62
N LYS A 70 -28.97 -11.59 -1.73
CA LYS A 70 -27.94 -12.48 -2.27
C LYS A 70 -27.50 -13.54 -1.25
N PRO A 71 -27.04 -14.72 -1.70
CA PRO A 71 -26.51 -15.75 -0.80
C PRO A 71 -25.26 -15.28 -0.05
N GLU A 72 -25.05 -15.82 1.15
CA GLU A 72 -23.90 -15.54 2.00
C GLU A 72 -22.55 -15.72 1.27
N ALA A 73 -22.46 -16.73 0.39
CA ALA A 73 -21.28 -16.97 -0.43
C ALA A 73 -20.94 -15.78 -1.36
N ALA A 74 -21.94 -15.10 -1.91
CA ALA A 74 -21.73 -13.93 -2.78
C ALA A 74 -21.29 -12.70 -1.97
N ILE A 75 -21.83 -12.54 -0.75
CA ILE A 75 -21.42 -11.49 0.19
C ILE A 75 -19.96 -11.72 0.61
N ASN A 76 -19.60 -12.93 1.00
CA ASN A 76 -18.23 -13.30 1.37
C ASN A 76 -17.24 -13.11 0.21
N ALA A 77 -17.63 -13.44 -1.02
CA ALA A 77 -16.80 -13.20 -2.20
C ALA A 77 -16.53 -11.70 -2.43
N MET A 78 -17.54 -10.84 -2.24
CA MET A 78 -17.38 -9.38 -2.33
C MET A 78 -16.42 -8.86 -1.25
N VAL A 79 -16.60 -9.27 0.00
CA VAL A 79 -15.74 -8.87 1.13
C VAL A 79 -14.30 -9.27 0.85
N ASN A 80 -14.06 -10.52 0.45
CA ASN A 80 -12.71 -11.00 0.11
C ASN A 80 -12.09 -10.22 -1.05
N GLY A 81 -12.89 -9.85 -2.06
CA GLY A 81 -12.43 -8.99 -3.16
C GLY A 81 -11.99 -7.61 -2.67
N ARG A 82 -12.73 -7.01 -1.74
CA ARG A 82 -12.38 -5.70 -1.15
C ARG A 82 -11.13 -5.77 -0.28
N VAL A 83 -10.98 -6.83 0.52
CA VAL A 83 -9.75 -7.10 1.29
C VAL A 83 -8.56 -7.25 0.35
N ARG A 84 -8.74 -7.95 -0.79
CA ARG A 84 -7.67 -8.09 -1.78
C ARG A 84 -7.25 -6.73 -2.35
N VAL A 85 -8.21 -5.88 -2.74
CA VAL A 85 -7.91 -4.52 -3.24
C VAL A 85 -7.20 -3.69 -2.18
N PHE A 86 -7.64 -3.76 -0.91
CA PHE A 86 -6.96 -3.10 0.20
C PHE A 86 -5.48 -3.52 0.31
N LEU A 87 -5.18 -4.81 0.16
CA LEU A 87 -3.79 -5.30 0.16
C LEU A 87 -3.02 -4.81 -1.08
N GLU A 88 -3.65 -4.75 -2.25
CA GLU A 88 -3.05 -4.21 -3.47
C GLU A 88 -2.75 -2.70 -3.37
N GLU A 89 -3.51 -1.96 -2.57
CA GLU A 89 -3.31 -0.53 -2.31
C GLU A 89 -2.39 -0.24 -1.11
N SER A 90 -2.29 -1.15 -0.14
CA SER A 90 -1.56 -0.89 1.12
C SER A 90 -0.16 -1.49 1.16
N VAL A 91 0.10 -2.56 0.39
CA VAL A 91 1.38 -3.28 0.39
C VAL A 91 2.23 -2.83 -0.80
N LEU A 92 3.37 -2.18 -0.54
CA LEU A 92 4.23 -1.61 -1.58
C LEU A 92 4.52 -2.60 -2.71
N LEU A 93 4.93 -3.83 -2.38
CA LEU A 93 5.29 -4.83 -3.39
C LEU A 93 4.10 -5.30 -4.26
N LYS A 94 2.86 -5.11 -3.81
CA LYS A 94 1.65 -5.44 -4.57
C LYS A 94 1.12 -4.30 -5.43
N GLN A 95 1.48 -3.06 -5.09
CA GLN A 95 0.97 -1.88 -5.78
C GLN A 95 1.34 -1.90 -7.26
N SER A 96 0.39 -1.50 -8.11
CA SER A 96 0.65 -1.15 -9.50
C SER A 96 1.58 0.05 -9.56
N TYR A 97 2.63 -0.05 -10.36
CA TYR A 97 3.63 1.01 -10.44
C TYR A 97 3.07 2.27 -11.10
N VAL A 98 3.27 3.44 -10.46
CA VAL A 98 2.65 4.72 -10.85
C VAL A 98 3.00 5.19 -12.26
N ARG A 99 4.16 4.81 -12.80
CA ARG A 99 4.56 5.16 -14.17
C ARG A 99 4.14 4.11 -15.21
N ASP A 100 3.96 2.87 -14.78
CA ASP A 100 3.57 1.76 -15.64
C ASP A 100 2.64 0.83 -14.85
N PRO A 101 1.32 1.12 -14.84
CA PRO A 101 0.35 0.35 -14.06
C PRO A 101 0.20 -1.10 -14.51
N ALA A 102 0.80 -1.50 -15.65
CA ALA A 102 0.78 -2.86 -16.14
C ALA A 102 1.68 -3.80 -15.33
N ILE A 103 2.60 -3.25 -14.53
CA ILE A 103 3.50 -4.03 -13.67
C ILE A 103 3.33 -3.62 -12.20
N THR A 104 3.63 -4.55 -11.30
CA THR A 104 3.71 -4.27 -9.87
C THR A 104 5.09 -3.72 -9.49
N ILE A 105 5.23 -3.16 -8.29
CA ILE A 105 6.55 -2.82 -7.75
C ILE A 105 7.42 -4.07 -7.58
N ALA A 106 6.84 -5.22 -7.19
CA ALA A 106 7.60 -6.47 -7.16
C ALA A 106 8.18 -6.83 -8.54
N ASP A 107 7.42 -6.61 -9.61
CA ASP A 107 7.91 -6.87 -10.97
C ASP A 107 8.96 -5.85 -11.41
N LEU A 108 8.84 -4.59 -10.99
CA LEU A 108 9.87 -3.57 -11.19
C LEU A 108 11.19 -3.98 -10.52
N VAL A 109 11.16 -4.44 -9.28
CA VAL A 109 12.36 -4.91 -8.54
C VAL A 109 13.03 -6.09 -9.25
N LYS A 110 12.24 -7.04 -9.78
CA LYS A 110 12.78 -8.19 -10.53
C LYS A 110 13.54 -7.80 -11.80
N LYS A 111 13.32 -6.60 -12.35
CA LYS A 111 14.09 -6.10 -13.51
C LYS A 111 15.55 -5.79 -13.16
N THR A 112 15.91 -5.71 -11.88
CA THR A 112 17.28 -5.56 -11.39
C THR A 112 17.70 -6.86 -10.69
N PRO A 113 18.41 -7.79 -11.36
CA PRO A 113 18.75 -9.08 -10.79
C PRO A 113 19.50 -8.96 -9.46
N GLY A 114 19.06 -9.74 -8.47
CA GLY A 114 19.66 -9.77 -7.14
C GLY A 114 19.34 -8.56 -6.26
N ALA A 115 18.51 -7.61 -6.72
CA ALA A 115 18.08 -6.48 -5.90
C ALA A 115 16.86 -6.83 -5.04
N SER A 116 16.75 -6.19 -3.89
CA SER A 116 15.58 -6.22 -3.02
C SER A 116 15.35 -4.87 -2.34
N VAL A 117 14.10 -4.61 -1.95
CA VAL A 117 13.75 -3.47 -1.10
C VAL A 117 13.80 -3.95 0.34
N VAL A 118 14.50 -3.22 1.21
CA VAL A 118 14.66 -3.60 2.62
C VAL A 118 13.63 -2.89 3.48
N ARG A 119 13.46 -1.58 3.27
CA ARG A 119 12.50 -0.73 4.00
C ARG A 119 12.32 0.60 3.28
N PHE A 120 11.25 1.29 3.63
CA PHE A 120 11.03 2.67 3.22
C PHE A 120 10.44 3.48 4.38
N VAL A 121 10.59 4.80 4.30
CA VAL A 121 9.90 5.75 5.17
C VAL A 121 9.42 6.90 4.30
N ARG A 122 8.19 7.34 4.56
CA ARG A 122 7.58 8.51 3.94
C ARG A 122 7.20 9.51 5.03
N TYR A 123 7.53 10.77 4.81
CA TYR A 123 7.14 11.89 5.65
C TYR A 123 6.33 12.86 4.81
N LYS A 124 5.19 13.32 5.35
CA LYS A 124 4.44 14.44 4.79
C LYS A 124 4.39 15.59 5.80
N LEU A 125 4.76 16.79 5.37
CA LEU A 125 4.70 18.00 6.19
C LEU A 125 3.24 18.25 6.62
N GLY A 126 3.04 18.31 7.93
CA GLY A 126 1.71 18.48 8.55
C GLY A 126 1.02 17.17 8.93
N GLU A 127 1.64 16.01 8.64
CA GLU A 127 1.19 14.72 9.17
C GLU A 127 1.58 14.62 10.65
N THR A 128 0.61 14.30 11.50
CA THR A 128 0.84 14.08 12.93
C THR A 128 1.12 12.60 13.20
N ILE A 129 1.71 12.29 14.36
CA ILE A 129 1.99 10.90 14.76
C ILE A 129 0.70 10.07 14.85
N ALA A 130 -0.44 10.72 15.13
CA ALA A 130 -1.76 10.06 15.15
C ALA A 130 -2.23 9.61 13.76
N ASP A 131 -1.89 10.37 12.71
CA ASP A 131 -2.22 10.05 11.32
C ASP A 131 -1.40 8.86 10.80
N ALA A 132 -0.12 8.79 11.19
CA ALA A 132 0.80 7.72 10.79
C ALA A 132 0.51 6.36 11.45
N ALA A 133 -0.19 6.35 12.59
CA ALA A 133 -0.53 5.14 13.35
C ALA A 133 -1.89 4.51 12.96
N GLY A 134 -2.57 5.03 11.92
CA GLY A 134 -3.87 4.50 11.48
C GLY A 134 -5.01 4.72 12.48
N THR A 135 -4.82 5.62 13.46
CA THR A 135 -5.90 6.03 14.38
C THR A 135 -6.63 7.23 13.79
N GLU A 136 -7.50 6.98 12.80
CA GLU A 136 -8.60 7.91 12.54
C GLU A 136 -9.59 7.82 13.72
N GLY A 137 -9.33 8.66 14.72
CA GLY A 137 -10.25 9.03 15.78
C GLY A 137 -10.38 10.55 15.77
N GLU A 138 -11.47 11.02 15.18
CA GLU A 138 -11.90 12.42 15.17
C GLU A 138 -11.91 13.05 16.57
N VAL A 139 -11.31 14.24 16.74
CA VAL A 139 -11.86 15.32 17.59
C VAL A 139 -11.32 16.70 17.16
N ALA A 140 -12.22 17.44 16.50
CA ALA A 140 -12.45 18.88 16.44
C ALA A 140 -11.41 19.88 17.02
N ALA A 141 -11.16 20.94 16.23
CA ALA A 141 -11.54 22.32 16.57
C ALA A 141 -11.79 23.14 15.28
#